data_AF-A0A251S387-F1
#
_entry.id   AF-A0A251S387-F1
#
_cell.length_a   1.000
_cell.length_b   1.000
_cell.length_c   1.000
_cell.angle_alpha   90.00
_cell.angle_beta   90.00
_cell.angle_gamma   90.00
#
_symmetry.space_group_name_H-M   'P 1'
#
loop_
_entity.id
_entity.type
_entity.pdbx_description
1 polymer ?
#
loop_
_entity_poly.entity_id
_entity_poly.type
_entity_poly.pdbx_seq_one_letter_code
_entity_poly.pdbx_strand_id
1 'polypeptide(L)'
;MATFEVIERIGNELRCKCTDPGLLLPRAKFSFWRDGKLVEKHHELPTFSEKSDIESGITEGVAFIALSFVKDAAVVVKHLKDQK
;
A
#
# COMPACT_ATOMS: atom_id res chain seq x y z
N MET A 1 -8.58 -2.40 -16.94
CA MET A 1 -8.56 -2.10 -15.48
C MET A 1 -9.16 -0.72 -15.39
N ALA A 2 -10.20 -0.48 -14.58
CA ALA A 2 -10.83 0.83 -14.60
C ALA A 2 -9.81 1.92 -14.23
N THR A 3 -9.52 2.83 -15.17
CA THR A 3 -8.48 3.85 -15.02
C THR A 3 -9.12 5.23 -14.98
N PHE A 4 -8.66 6.04 -14.04
CA PHE A 4 -9.20 7.36 -13.78
C PHE A 4 -8.06 8.39 -13.74
N GLU A 5 -8.22 9.46 -14.49
CA GLU A 5 -7.33 10.62 -14.45
C GLU A 5 -7.87 11.64 -13.45
N VAL A 6 -7.04 12.10 -12.52
CA VAL A 6 -7.41 13.13 -11.54
C VAL A 6 -7.44 14.48 -12.26
N ILE A 7 -8.61 15.13 -12.29
CA ILE A 7 -8.79 16.45 -12.92
C ILE A 7 -8.56 17.56 -11.91
N GLU A 8 -9.12 17.42 -10.71
CA GLU A 8 -8.97 18.39 -9.63
C GLU A 8 -9.18 17.76 -8.25
N ARG A 9 -8.68 18.44 -7.22
CA ARG A 9 -8.90 18.11 -5.81
C ARG A 9 -9.93 19.07 -5.23
N ILE A 10 -10.99 18.53 -4.64
CA ILE A 10 -12.07 19.30 -4.00
C ILE A 10 -12.03 18.99 -2.51
N GLY A 11 -11.35 19.84 -1.74
CA GLY A 11 -11.13 19.58 -0.31
C GLY A 11 -10.37 18.27 -0.07
N ASN A 12 -11.04 17.26 0.47
CA ASN A 12 -10.50 15.91 0.67
C ASN A 12 -10.92 14.89 -0.39
N GLU A 13 -11.69 15.32 -1.39
CA GLU A 13 -12.16 14.49 -2.49
C GLU A 13 -11.35 14.74 -3.76
N LEU A 14 -11.39 13.77 -4.68
CA LEU A 14 -10.81 13.89 -6.01
C LEU A 14 -11.93 13.80 -7.05
N ARG A 15 -11.99 14.79 -7.95
CA ARG A 15 -12.80 14.68 -9.16
C ARG A 15 -11.94 14.05 -10.24
N CYS A 16 -12.39 12.91 -10.75
CA CYS A 16 -11.65 12.14 -11.73
C CYS A 16 -12.48 11.91 -13.01
N LYS A 17 -11.78 11.80 -14.15
CA LYS A 17 -12.35 11.40 -15.43
C LYS A 17 -11.98 9.93 -15.69
N CYS A 18 -12.97 9.11 -16.02
CA CYS A 18 -12.72 7.74 -16.46
C CYS A 18 -12.07 7.77 -17.86
N THR A 19 -10.86 7.20 -17.98
CA THR A 19 -10.10 7.14 -19.25
C THR A 19 -10.10 5.74 -19.86
N ASP A 20 -10.23 4.70 -19.04
CA ASP A 20 -10.42 3.32 -19.46
C ASP A 20 -11.53 2.69 -18.60
N PRO A 21 -12.75 2.49 -19.14
CA PRO A 21 -13.83 1.90 -18.37
C PRO A 21 -13.57 0.42 -18.07
N GLY A 22 -14.05 -0.04 -16.91
CA GLY A 22 -13.92 -1.44 -16.51
C GLY A 22 -14.80 -1.79 -15.32
N LEU A 23 -14.82 -3.06 -14.95
CA LEU A 23 -15.59 -3.54 -13.81
C LEU A 23 -14.90 -3.16 -12.49
N LEU A 24 -15.62 -2.42 -11.63
CA LEU A 24 -15.21 -2.11 -10.27
C LEU A 24 -15.95 -3.01 -9.28
N LEU A 25 -15.21 -3.90 -8.62
CA LEU A 25 -15.76 -4.84 -7.64
C LEU A 25 -15.49 -4.35 -6.21
N PRO A 26 -16.29 -4.77 -5.22
CA PRO A 26 -15.99 -4.52 -3.81
C PRO A 26 -14.58 -4.97 -3.44
N ARG A 27 -13.90 -4.19 -2.60
CA ARG A 27 -12.51 -4.42 -2.16
C ARG A 27 -11.46 -4.42 -3.28
N ALA A 28 -11.78 -3.84 -4.45
CA ALA A 28 -10.78 -3.58 -5.48
C ALA A 28 -9.62 -2.76 -4.91
N LYS A 29 -8.39 -3.10 -5.34
CA LYS A 29 -7.17 -2.38 -4.96
C LYS A 29 -6.99 -1.16 -5.87
N PHE A 30 -6.42 -0.11 -5.32
CA PHE A 30 -6.06 1.10 -6.07
C PHE A 30 -4.54 1.24 -6.15
N SER A 31 -4.05 1.73 -7.28
CA SER A 31 -2.66 2.11 -7.49
C SER A 31 -2.62 3.52 -8.06
N PHE A 32 -1.76 4.38 -7.52
CA PHE A 32 -1.60 5.75 -7.99
C PHE A 32 -0.42 5.85 -8.95
N TRP A 33 -0.62 6.55 -10.07
CA TRP A 33 0.38 6.75 -11.11
C TRP A 33 0.57 8.23 -11.37
N ARG A 34 1.81 8.64 -11.66
CA ARG A 34 2.18 10.00 -12.06
C ARG A 34 3.26 9.91 -13.14
N ASP A 35 3.07 10.63 -14.24
CA ASP A 35 4.00 10.66 -15.38
C ASP A 35 4.35 9.26 -15.91
N GLY A 36 3.35 8.37 -15.98
CA GLY A 36 3.51 6.98 -16.42
C GLY A 36 4.27 6.08 -15.45
N LYS A 37 4.60 6.54 -14.24
CA LYS A 37 5.30 5.77 -13.21
C LYS A 37 4.39 5.53 -12.01
N LEU A 38 4.49 4.33 -11.42
CA LEU A 38 3.82 4.00 -10.17
C LEU A 38 4.37 4.89 -9.05
N VAL A 39 3.49 5.47 -8.25
CA VAL A 39 3.88 6.32 -7.13
C VAL A 39 4.24 5.43 -5.93
N GLU A 40 5.51 5.05 -5.83
CA GLU A 40 5.98 4.12 -4.79
C GLU A 40 6.16 4.75 -3.40
N LYS A 41 6.47 6.05 -3.32
CA LYS A 41 7.02 6.69 -2.10
C LYS A 41 6.09 7.66 -1.36
N HIS A 42 4.91 7.98 -1.89
CA HIS A 42 4.03 9.01 -1.30
C HIS A 42 2.87 8.48 -0.46
N HIS A 43 2.79 7.18 -0.21
CA HIS A 43 1.91 6.70 0.85
C HIS A 43 2.64 6.92 2.16
N GLU A 44 2.22 7.88 2.99
CA GLU A 44 2.70 8.03 4.39
C GLU A 44 2.43 6.78 5.25
N LEU A 45 1.74 5.79 4.68
CA LEU A 45 1.49 4.50 5.29
C LEU A 45 2.81 3.77 5.64
N PRO A 46 2.99 3.36 6.89
CA PRO A 46 4.14 2.57 7.30
C PRO A 46 4.10 1.16 6.67
N THR A 47 5.27 0.54 6.50
CA THR A 47 5.36 -0.87 6.06
C THR A 47 4.69 -1.81 7.07
N PHE A 48 4.68 -1.45 8.35
CA PHE A 48 3.96 -2.16 9.41
C PHE A 48 2.79 -1.32 9.89
N SER A 49 1.62 -1.94 10.02
CA SER A 49 0.44 -1.32 10.62
C SER A 49 0.03 -2.11 11.86
N GLU A 50 -0.83 -1.56 12.71
CA GLU A 50 -1.37 -2.28 13.88
C GLU A 50 -2.07 -3.61 13.52
N LYS A 51 -2.43 -3.80 12.24
CA LYS A 51 -3.08 -5.01 11.72
C LYS A 51 -2.14 -5.93 10.94
N SER A 52 -0.82 -5.79 11.09
CA SER A 52 0.12 -6.73 10.46
C SER A 52 0.16 -8.04 11.24
N ASP A 53 0.00 -9.16 10.55
CA ASP A 53 -0.08 -10.51 11.13
C ASP A 53 1.27 -11.09 11.61
N ILE A 54 2.23 -10.24 11.96
CA ILE A 54 3.61 -10.63 12.28
C ILE A 54 3.68 -11.39 13.59
N GLU A 55 3.02 -10.90 14.64
CA GLU A 55 2.99 -11.56 15.96
C GLU A 55 2.30 -12.92 15.89
N SER A 56 1.22 -13.04 15.09
CA SER A 56 0.56 -14.32 14.82
C SER A 56 1.51 -15.29 14.13
N GLY A 57 2.21 -14.83 13.07
CA GLY A 57 3.21 -15.63 12.38
C GLY A 57 4.34 -16.11 13.30
N ILE A 58 4.83 -15.25 14.20
CA ILE A 58 5.85 -15.63 15.20
C ILE A 58 5.29 -16.68 16.15
N THR A 59 4.07 -16.50 16.66
CA THR A 59 3.41 -17.43 17.59
C THR A 59 3.16 -18.80 16.95
N GLU A 60 2.79 -18.82 15.66
CA GLU A 60 2.57 -20.03 14.88
C GLU A 60 3.88 -20.70 14.44
N GLY A 61 5.04 -20.05 14.65
CA GLY A 61 6.35 -20.60 14.32
C GLY A 61 6.62 -20.66 12.82
N VAL A 62 6.12 -19.70 12.04
CA VAL A 62 6.33 -19.67 10.59
C VAL A 62 7.82 -19.51 10.25
N ALA A 63 8.28 -20.22 9.21
CA ALA A 63 9.69 -20.20 8.82
C ALA A 63 10.12 -18.88 8.15
N PHE A 64 9.22 -18.23 7.41
CA PHE A 64 9.49 -17.01 6.66
C PHE A 64 8.25 -16.12 6.61
N ILE A 65 8.46 -14.80 6.67
CA ILE A 65 7.41 -13.80 6.46
C ILE A 65 7.81 -12.95 5.25
N ALA A 66 6.97 -12.94 4.22
CA ALA A 66 7.15 -12.08 3.05
C ALA A 66 6.50 -10.71 3.31
N LEU A 67 7.30 -9.65 3.32
CA LEU A 67 6.82 -8.29 3.57
C LEU A 67 6.51 -7.56 2.26
N SER A 68 5.31 -6.98 2.18
CA SER A 68 4.89 -6.14 1.06
C SER A 68 5.16 -4.65 1.35
N PHE A 69 5.32 -3.83 0.30
CA PHE A 69 5.48 -2.37 0.41
C PHE A 69 6.62 -1.94 1.36
N VAL A 70 7.75 -2.66 1.30
CA VAL A 70 8.97 -2.31 2.04
C VAL A 70 9.54 -1.01 1.46
N LYS A 71 9.53 0.06 2.26
CA LYS A 71 10.15 1.34 1.87
C LYS A 71 11.65 1.37 2.13
N ASP A 72 12.03 0.85 3.28
CA ASP A 72 13.41 0.86 3.78
C ASP A 72 13.67 -0.43 4.58
N ALA A 73 14.66 -1.20 4.13
CA ALA A 73 15.01 -2.47 4.75
C ALA A 73 15.63 -2.29 6.15
N ALA A 74 16.38 -1.21 6.39
CA ALA A 74 17.01 -0.95 7.68
C ALA A 74 15.96 -0.59 8.74
N VAL A 75 14.94 0.20 8.38
CA VAL A 75 13.79 0.50 9.26
C VAL A 75 13.03 -0.78 9.59
N VAL A 76 12.81 -1.63 8.60
CA VAL A 76 12.14 -2.94 8.79
C VAL A 76 12.91 -3.82 9.78
N VAL A 77 14.22 -3.97 9.58
CA VAL A 77 15.07 -4.80 10.44
C VAL A 77 15.14 -4.25 11.86
N LYS A 78 15.22 -2.92 12.03
CA LYS A 78 15.21 -2.29 13.36
C LYS A 78 13.91 -2.58 14.10
N HIS A 79 12.77 -2.34 13.45
CA HIS A 79 11.45 -2.58 14.05
C HIS A 79 11.27 -4.04 14.49
N LEU A 80 11.72 -5.01 13.69
CA LEU A 80 11.65 -6.43 14.05
C LEU A 80 12.62 -6.83 15.17
N LYS A 81 13.75 -6.13 15.31
CA LYS A 81 14.73 -6.38 16.39
C LYS A 81 14.31 -5.79 17.72
N ASP A 82 13.61 -4.66 17.70
CA ASP A 82 13.10 -3.99 18.91
C ASP A 82 11.90 -4.75 19.55
N GLN A 83 11.38 -5.78 18.87
CA GLN A 83 10.30 -6.68 19.35
C GLN A 83 10.84 -7.93 20.08
N LYS A 84 12.15 -7.98 20.40
CA LYS A 84 12.78 -9.00 21.26
C LYS A 84 12.97 -8.48 22.68
#